data_AF-A0A7C2G999-F1
#
_entry.id   AF-A0A7C2G999-F1
#
_cell.length_a   1.000
_cell.length_b   1.000
_cell.length_c   1.000
_cell.angle_alpha   90.00
_cell.angle_beta   90.00
_cell.angle_gamma   90.00
#
_symmetry.space_group_name_H-M   'P 1'
#
loop_
_entity.id
_entity.type
_entity.pdbx_description
1 polymer ?
#
loop_
_entity_poly.entity_id
_entity_poly.type
_entity_poly.pdbx_seq_one_letter_code
_entity_poly.pdbx_strand_id
1 'polypeptide(L)'
;MEKWQLVYLAKNMKAFYLASPETVDSDLDFIKKRFRYRRVGLLKEQTELLTRPVSEPLVVIDEREIGKVPRLLDLEEIMGKILVLASLFMVPILSSKAWRPKWSNYFVWSRRREKAFSPQEFRFVLRLLTYIPLDLAEREEEKIALALKKKEWLAYLKSRSERLSQDATKRFWRWPEELSGEIKVGLIDPLLFFTSSPSSEEIPFTFPCGLLFLESP
;
A
#
# COMPACT_ATOMS: atom_id res chain seq x y z
N MET A 1 -10.26 10.50 16.58
CA MET A 1 -8.84 10.36 16.99
C MET A 1 -8.25 11.70 17.41
N GLU A 2 -7.61 11.78 18.57
CA GLU A 2 -6.83 12.97 18.96
C GLU A 2 -5.56 13.08 18.10
N LYS A 3 -5.06 14.29 17.79
CA LYS A 3 -3.91 14.48 16.88
C LYS A 3 -2.67 13.66 17.27
N TRP A 4 -2.43 13.49 18.57
CA TRP A 4 -1.30 12.70 19.07
C TRP A 4 -1.45 11.19 18.80
N GLN A 5 -2.67 10.67 18.75
CA GLN A 5 -2.94 9.27 18.39
C GLN A 5 -2.59 9.02 16.93
N LEU A 6 -2.94 9.95 16.03
CA LEU A 6 -2.59 9.85 14.61
C LEU A 6 -1.06 9.92 14.40
N VAL A 7 -0.38 10.81 15.12
CA VAL A 7 1.10 10.88 15.13
C VAL A 7 1.72 9.60 15.69
N TYR A 8 1.15 9.03 16.76
CA TYR A 8 1.62 7.77 17.32
C TYR A 8 1.45 6.61 16.34
N LEU A 9 0.29 6.52 15.68
CA LEU A 9 0.04 5.53 14.65
C LEU A 9 1.00 5.70 13.47
N ALA A 10 1.21 6.92 12.99
CA ALA A 10 2.18 7.19 11.92
C ALA A 10 3.59 6.73 12.26
N LYS A 11 4.02 6.83 13.52
CA LYS A 11 5.34 6.34 13.96
C LYS A 11 5.43 4.81 14.09
N ASN A 12 4.32 4.13 14.38
CA ASN A 12 4.32 2.72 14.81
C ASN A 12 3.65 1.76 13.84
N MET A 13 2.87 2.25 12.88
CA MET A 13 2.26 1.46 11.82
C MET A 13 3.35 0.92 10.89
N LYS A 14 3.22 -0.33 10.46
CA LYS A 14 4.13 -0.95 9.48
C LYS A 14 3.48 -1.42 8.21
N ALA A 15 2.16 -1.58 8.22
CA ALA A 15 1.38 -1.87 7.04
C ALA A 15 -0.11 -1.67 7.33
N PHE A 16 -0.92 -1.65 6.28
CA PHE A 16 -2.33 -1.98 6.36
C PHE A 16 -2.59 -3.40 5.89
N TYR A 17 -3.59 -4.09 6.46
CA TYR A 17 -4.00 -5.43 6.06
C TYR A 17 -5.34 -5.37 5.31
N LEU A 18 -5.36 -5.86 4.06
CA LEU A 18 -6.58 -6.08 3.29
C LEU A 18 -7.02 -7.55 3.45
N ALA A 19 -7.98 -7.78 4.34
CA ALA A 19 -8.54 -9.10 4.61
C ALA A 19 -9.45 -9.61 3.49
N SER A 20 -9.55 -10.94 3.38
CA SER A 20 -10.64 -11.60 2.64
C SER A 20 -11.16 -12.80 3.44
N PRO A 21 -12.45 -13.14 3.34
CA PRO A 21 -13.03 -14.29 4.05
C PRO A 21 -12.29 -15.61 3.81
N GLU A 22 -11.74 -15.79 2.61
CA GLU A 22 -11.14 -17.04 2.16
C GLU A 22 -9.80 -17.36 2.84
N THR A 23 -9.08 -16.35 3.34
CA THR A 23 -7.71 -16.52 3.85
C THR A 23 -7.47 -15.92 5.23
N VAL A 24 -8.48 -15.23 5.80
CA VAL A 24 -8.36 -14.41 7.01
C VAL A 24 -7.65 -15.14 8.16
N ASP A 25 -7.99 -16.39 8.44
CA ASP A 25 -7.36 -17.15 9.52
C ASP A 25 -5.86 -17.32 9.32
N SER A 26 -5.48 -17.77 8.13
CA SER A 26 -4.09 -18.02 7.77
C SER A 26 -3.26 -16.73 7.71
N ASP A 27 -3.85 -15.64 7.22
CA ASP A 27 -3.24 -14.31 7.16
C ASP A 27 -3.00 -13.74 8.56
N LEU A 28 -3.97 -13.88 9.46
CA LEU A 28 -3.88 -13.41 10.84
C LEU A 28 -2.76 -14.15 11.60
N ASP A 29 -2.58 -15.46 11.38
CA ASP A 29 -1.46 -16.21 11.97
C ASP A 29 -0.12 -15.75 11.39
N PHE A 30 -0.08 -15.51 10.08
CA PHE A 30 1.08 -14.96 9.39
C PHE A 30 1.49 -13.60 9.98
N ILE A 31 0.51 -12.70 10.15
CA ILE A 31 0.69 -11.34 10.69
C ILE A 31 1.17 -11.42 12.14
N LYS A 32 0.50 -12.20 13.00
CA LYS A 32 0.86 -12.35 14.42
C LYS A 32 2.28 -12.88 14.60
N LYS A 33 2.71 -13.81 13.74
CA LYS A 33 4.08 -14.35 13.76
C LYS A 33 5.14 -13.32 13.38
N ARG A 34 4.85 -12.39 12.46
CA ARG A 34 5.83 -11.47 11.86
C ARG A 34 5.84 -10.05 12.43
N PHE A 35 4.74 -9.59 13.00
CA PHE A 35 4.57 -8.20 13.46
C PHE A 35 4.45 -8.05 14.98
N ARG A 36 5.02 -8.98 15.76
CA ARG A 36 4.88 -9.05 17.25
C ARG A 36 4.96 -7.71 18.01
N TYR A 37 5.80 -6.76 17.57
CA TYR A 37 6.02 -5.47 18.25
C TYR A 37 5.64 -4.26 17.39
N ARG A 38 4.88 -4.45 16.32
CA ARG A 38 4.61 -3.43 15.31
C ARG A 38 3.12 -3.44 14.98
N ARG A 39 2.52 -2.27 14.77
CA ARG A 39 1.09 -2.19 14.48
C ARG A 39 0.84 -2.49 12.99
N VAL A 40 -0.25 -3.20 12.72
CA VAL A 40 -0.81 -3.42 11.38
C VAL A 40 -2.23 -2.89 11.37
N GLY A 41 -2.52 -1.94 10.47
CA GLY A 41 -3.81 -1.28 10.39
C GLY A 41 -4.84 -2.20 9.74
N LEU A 42 -6.04 -2.23 10.29
CA LEU A 42 -7.20 -2.92 9.71
C LEU A 42 -8.34 -1.91 9.64
N LEU A 43 -8.98 -1.79 8.48
CA LEU A 43 -10.15 -0.91 8.37
C LEU A 43 -11.30 -1.44 9.24
N LYS A 44 -12.02 -0.54 9.91
CA LYS A 44 -13.11 -0.90 10.82
C LYS A 44 -14.18 -1.79 10.17
N GLU A 45 -14.54 -1.51 8.93
CA GLU A 45 -15.52 -2.31 8.17
C GLU A 45 -15.03 -3.74 7.87
N GLN A 46 -13.72 -4.02 7.96
CA GLN A 46 -13.17 -5.37 7.78
C GLN A 46 -13.17 -6.19 9.08
N THR A 47 -13.55 -5.62 10.22
CA THR A 47 -13.59 -6.35 11.50
C THR A 47 -14.64 -7.47 11.50
N GLU A 48 -15.71 -7.31 10.72
CA GLU A 48 -16.76 -8.32 10.56
C GLU A 48 -16.29 -9.56 9.79
N LEU A 49 -15.19 -9.44 9.04
CA LEU A 49 -14.57 -10.55 8.33
C LEU A 49 -13.73 -11.43 9.25
N LEU A 50 -13.44 -10.97 10.46
CA LEU A 50 -12.57 -11.69 11.38
C LEU A 50 -13.35 -12.80 12.09
N THR A 51 -12.77 -13.99 12.05
CA THR A 51 -13.22 -15.19 12.80
C THR A 51 -12.87 -15.14 14.29
N ARG A 52 -12.03 -14.18 14.69
CA ARG A 52 -11.49 -14.03 16.05
C ARG A 52 -11.42 -12.56 16.46
N PRO A 53 -11.49 -12.25 17.78
CA PRO A 53 -11.39 -10.88 18.26
C PRO A 53 -10.13 -10.18 17.77
N VAL A 54 -10.26 -8.89 17.46
CA VAL A 54 -9.10 -8.04 17.14
C VAL A 54 -8.15 -8.06 18.34
N SER A 55 -6.90 -8.42 18.08
CA SER A 55 -5.84 -8.45 19.07
C SER A 55 -4.53 -8.00 18.44
N GLU A 56 -3.52 -7.71 19.27
CA GLU A 56 -2.21 -7.34 18.77
C GLU A 56 -1.66 -8.41 17.81
N PRO A 57 -1.06 -8.00 16.67
CA PRO A 57 -0.59 -6.65 16.34
C PRO A 57 -1.59 -5.74 15.61
N LEU A 58 -2.84 -6.17 15.41
CA LEU A 58 -3.82 -5.39 14.66
C LEU A 58 -4.28 -4.15 15.42
N VAL A 59 -4.54 -3.08 14.67
CA VAL A 59 -5.17 -1.84 15.16
C VAL A 59 -6.30 -1.49 14.21
N VAL A 60 -7.50 -1.32 14.76
CA VAL A 60 -8.66 -0.89 13.98
C VAL A 60 -8.53 0.59 13.66
N ILE A 61 -8.70 0.93 12.39
CA ILE A 61 -8.69 2.29 11.87
C ILE A 61 -10.08 2.60 11.31
N ASP A 62 -10.71 3.64 11.85
CA ASP A 62 -11.93 4.22 11.28
C ASP A 62 -11.52 5.43 10.42
N GLU A 63 -11.82 5.37 9.12
CA GLU A 63 -11.48 6.44 8.17
C GLU A 63 -12.07 7.79 8.56
N ARG A 64 -13.22 7.79 9.25
CA ARG A 64 -13.92 9.00 9.71
C ARG A 64 -13.10 9.76 10.73
N GLU A 65 -12.16 9.08 11.39
CA GLU A 65 -11.26 9.69 12.36
C GLU A 65 -10.01 10.32 11.73
N ILE A 66 -9.71 10.01 10.47
CA ILE A 66 -8.58 10.56 9.70
C ILE A 66 -8.97 11.91 9.05
N GLY A 67 -10.27 12.13 8.81
CA GLY A 67 -10.80 13.34 8.19
C GLY A 67 -11.33 13.07 6.78
N LYS A 68 -11.17 14.04 5.87
CA LYS A 68 -11.67 13.93 4.50
C LYS A 68 -10.69 13.10 3.67
N VAL A 69 -11.02 11.84 3.47
CA VAL A 69 -10.26 10.87 2.69
C VAL A 69 -10.70 10.98 1.22
N PRO A 70 -9.78 11.23 0.25
CA PRO A 70 -10.15 11.32 -1.16
C PRO A 70 -10.70 10.00 -1.69
N ARG A 71 -11.68 10.07 -2.59
CA ARG A 71 -12.22 8.89 -3.28
C ARG A 71 -11.40 8.64 -4.55
N LEU A 72 -10.84 7.44 -4.66
CA LEU A 72 -10.21 6.97 -5.90
C LEU A 72 -11.26 6.32 -6.82
N LEU A 73 -11.12 6.54 -8.12
CA LEU A 73 -11.96 5.91 -9.14
C LEU A 73 -11.44 4.54 -9.54
N ASP A 74 -12.30 3.77 -10.22
CA ASP A 74 -11.99 2.50 -10.87
C ASP A 74 -11.43 1.41 -9.93
N LEU A 75 -11.56 1.60 -8.62
CA LEU A 75 -11.17 0.67 -7.57
C LEU A 75 -12.41 0.29 -6.75
N GLU A 76 -12.42 -0.93 -6.22
CA GLU A 76 -13.40 -1.29 -5.19
C GLU A 76 -13.22 -0.38 -3.98
N GLU A 77 -14.33 -0.01 -3.34
CA GLU A 77 -14.33 0.99 -2.27
C GLU A 77 -13.29 0.67 -1.17
N ILE A 78 -13.24 -0.59 -0.73
CA ILE A 78 -12.28 -1.05 0.28
C ILE A 78 -10.82 -0.92 -0.18
N MET A 79 -10.54 -1.20 -1.47
CA MET A 79 -9.21 -1.08 -2.06
C MET A 79 -8.80 0.39 -2.16
N GLY A 80 -9.73 1.27 -2.54
CA GLY A 80 -9.51 2.71 -2.57
C GLY A 80 -9.17 3.27 -1.18
N LYS A 81 -10.00 2.94 -0.17
CA LYS A 81 -9.79 3.38 1.22
C LYS A 81 -8.44 2.93 1.77
N ILE A 82 -8.11 1.64 1.65
CA ILE A 82 -6.86 1.12 2.18
C ILE A 82 -5.65 1.72 1.46
N LEU A 83 -5.75 1.96 0.15
CA LEU A 83 -4.68 2.56 -0.65
C LEU A 83 -4.40 3.99 -0.23
N VAL A 84 -5.45 4.78 -0.04
CA VAL A 84 -5.38 6.17 0.42
C VAL A 84 -4.77 6.26 1.82
N LEU A 85 -5.19 5.40 2.76
CA LEU A 85 -4.61 5.39 4.11
C LEU A 85 -3.17 4.88 4.10
N ALA A 86 -2.86 3.81 3.36
CA ALA A 86 -1.50 3.30 3.21
C ALA A 86 -0.56 4.40 2.68
N SER A 87 -1.05 5.22 1.75
CA SER A 87 -0.35 6.38 1.19
C SER A 87 -0.08 7.46 2.25
N LEU A 88 -1.12 7.88 2.98
CA LEU A 88 -1.01 8.86 4.06
C LEU A 88 0.03 8.46 5.11
N PHE A 89 0.01 7.18 5.49
CA PHE A 89 0.93 6.63 6.48
C PHE A 89 2.28 6.21 5.88
N MET A 90 2.45 6.28 4.55
CA MET A 90 3.64 5.84 3.81
C MET A 90 4.09 4.42 4.17
N VAL A 91 3.11 3.52 4.33
CA VAL A 91 3.34 2.09 4.67
C VAL A 91 2.78 1.19 3.56
N PRO A 92 3.35 -0.01 3.39
CA PRO A 92 2.83 -0.97 2.43
C PRO A 92 1.47 -1.57 2.84
N ILE A 93 0.80 -2.17 1.86
CA ILE A 93 -0.41 -2.99 2.04
C ILE A 93 0.00 -4.46 2.08
N LEU A 94 -0.39 -5.17 3.12
CA LEU A 94 -0.44 -6.63 3.17
C LEU A 94 -1.80 -7.06 2.66
N SER A 95 -1.85 -7.70 1.50
CA SER A 95 -3.12 -8.11 0.91
C SER A 95 -3.29 -9.62 1.02
N SER A 96 -4.50 -10.08 1.35
CA SER A 96 -4.87 -11.47 1.09
C SER A 96 -4.61 -11.81 -0.39
N LYS A 97 -4.15 -13.04 -0.64
CA LYS A 97 -3.95 -13.56 -2.01
C LYS A 97 -5.23 -13.59 -2.85
N ALA A 98 -6.41 -13.62 -2.22
CA ALA A 98 -7.70 -13.61 -2.93
C ALA A 98 -7.92 -12.32 -3.73
N TRP A 99 -7.34 -11.20 -3.28
CA TRP A 99 -7.41 -9.91 -3.96
C TRP A 99 -6.44 -9.77 -5.14
N ARG A 100 -5.57 -10.76 -5.38
CA ARG A 100 -4.52 -10.67 -6.40
C ARG A 100 -5.03 -10.35 -7.81
N PRO A 101 -6.08 -11.01 -8.33
CA PRO A 101 -6.59 -10.71 -9.68
C PRO A 101 -7.13 -9.28 -9.83
N LYS A 102 -7.63 -8.69 -8.73
CA LYS A 102 -8.12 -7.31 -8.73
C LYS A 102 -6.94 -6.35 -8.74
N TRP A 103 -6.00 -6.53 -7.79
CA TRP A 103 -4.82 -5.66 -7.69
C TRP A 103 -3.91 -5.67 -8.93
N SER A 104 -3.82 -6.80 -9.65
CA SER A 104 -2.95 -6.92 -10.83
C SER A 104 -3.25 -5.92 -11.94
N ASN A 105 -4.49 -5.39 -11.99
CA ASN A 105 -4.90 -4.42 -13.00
C ASN A 105 -4.38 -3.00 -12.73
N TYR A 106 -3.84 -2.75 -11.52
CA TYR A 106 -3.51 -1.40 -11.04
C TYR A 106 -2.01 -1.20 -10.78
N PHE A 107 -1.19 -2.22 -11.02
CA PHE A 107 0.25 -2.13 -10.77
C PHE A 107 0.97 -1.29 -11.82
N VAL A 108 1.71 -0.27 -11.37
CA VAL A 108 2.72 0.41 -12.20
C VAL A 108 4.01 -0.42 -12.31
N TRP A 109 4.20 -1.34 -11.36
CA TRP A 109 5.29 -2.30 -11.33
C TRP A 109 4.90 -3.50 -10.49
N SER A 110 5.36 -4.70 -10.87
CA SER A 110 5.15 -5.91 -10.06
C SER A 110 6.27 -6.91 -10.25
N ARG A 111 6.37 -7.88 -9.33
CA ARG A 111 7.26 -9.03 -9.45
C ARG A 111 6.55 -10.34 -9.18
N ARG A 112 6.80 -11.27 -10.10
CA ARG A 112 6.37 -12.66 -10.02
C ARG A 112 7.42 -13.53 -9.37
N ARG A 113 6.96 -14.48 -8.55
CA ARG A 113 7.77 -15.58 -7.99
C ARG A 113 6.95 -16.85 -7.91
N GLU A 114 7.60 -18.00 -8.06
CA GLU A 114 7.01 -19.30 -7.80
C GLU A 114 6.91 -19.54 -6.29
N LYS A 115 7.99 -19.25 -5.56
CA LYS A 115 8.10 -19.50 -4.12
C LYS A 115 7.66 -18.29 -3.29
N ALA A 116 7.04 -18.60 -2.16
CA ALA A 116 6.78 -17.60 -1.12
C ALA A 116 8.09 -17.02 -0.57
N PHE A 117 8.05 -15.75 -0.12
CA PHE A 117 9.19 -15.13 0.52
C PHE A 117 9.53 -15.82 1.85
N SER A 118 10.80 -16.18 2.03
CA SER A 118 11.31 -16.56 3.34
C SER A 118 11.12 -15.42 4.35
N PRO A 119 11.15 -15.68 5.67
CA PRO A 119 10.99 -14.63 6.67
C PRO A 119 12.00 -13.48 6.55
N GLN A 120 13.21 -13.76 6.07
CA GLN A 120 14.25 -12.74 5.86
C GLN A 120 13.95 -11.89 4.62
N GLU A 121 13.59 -12.53 3.50
CA GLU A 121 13.19 -11.83 2.28
C GLU A 121 11.95 -10.98 2.51
N PHE A 122 10.93 -11.51 3.20
CA PHE A 122 9.72 -10.77 3.54
C PHE A 122 10.03 -9.45 4.25
N ARG A 123 10.91 -9.48 5.26
CA ARG A 123 11.32 -8.26 6.00
C ARG A 123 12.07 -7.28 5.11
N PHE A 124 12.91 -7.80 4.21
CA PHE A 124 13.66 -6.95 3.29
C PHE A 124 12.74 -6.29 2.27
N VAL A 125 11.84 -7.06 1.65
CA VAL A 125 10.83 -6.57 0.70
C VAL A 125 9.96 -5.50 1.36
N LEU A 126 9.45 -5.78 2.56
CA LEU A 126 8.65 -4.81 3.31
C LEU A 126 9.39 -3.48 3.53
N ARG A 127 10.69 -3.55 3.86
CA ARG A 127 11.54 -2.37 4.01
C ARG A 127 11.69 -1.60 2.70
N LEU A 128 11.97 -2.28 1.59
CA LEU A 128 12.08 -1.63 0.29
C LEU A 128 10.78 -0.91 -0.10
N LEU A 129 9.64 -1.57 0.10
CA LEU A 129 8.32 -0.99 -0.18
C LEU A 129 7.99 0.24 0.68
N THR A 130 8.59 0.34 1.88
CA THR A 130 8.46 1.52 2.74
C THR A 130 9.33 2.68 2.27
N TYR A 131 10.49 2.40 1.66
CA TYR A 131 11.44 3.44 1.25
C TYR A 131 11.05 4.14 -0.05
N ILE A 132 10.36 3.44 -0.97
CA ILE A 132 9.88 4.03 -2.22
C ILE A 132 9.01 5.29 -1.98
N PRO A 133 7.94 5.25 -1.18
CA PRO A 133 7.13 6.44 -0.91
C PRO A 133 7.91 7.54 -0.20
N LEU A 134 8.80 7.19 0.74
CA LEU A 134 9.60 8.18 1.49
C LEU A 134 10.53 8.97 0.57
N ASP A 135 11.23 8.28 -0.33
CA ASP A 135 12.15 8.92 -1.27
C ASP A 135 11.40 9.77 -2.31
N LEU A 136 10.15 9.42 -2.62
CA LEU A 136 9.31 10.18 -3.54
C LEU A 136 8.67 11.40 -2.89
N ALA A 137 8.28 11.31 -1.60
CA ALA A 137 7.63 12.39 -0.88
C ALA A 137 8.46 13.68 -0.88
N GLU A 138 9.78 13.56 -0.97
CA GLU A 138 10.68 14.70 -1.14
C GLU A 138 10.40 15.40 -2.49
N ARG A 139 9.79 16.59 -2.40
CA ARG A 139 9.44 17.49 -3.52
C ARG A 139 8.28 17.05 -4.40
N GLU A 140 7.46 16.09 -3.97
CA GLU A 140 6.36 15.66 -4.84
C GLU A 140 5.30 16.75 -5.03
N GLU A 141 5.02 17.52 -3.97
CA GLU A 141 4.12 18.67 -4.03
C GLU A 141 4.57 19.71 -5.07
N GLU A 142 5.86 20.05 -5.07
CA GLU A 142 6.44 21.00 -6.05
C GLU A 142 6.31 20.49 -7.48
N LYS A 143 6.54 19.19 -7.71
CA LYS A 143 6.42 18.57 -9.04
C LYS A 143 4.97 18.56 -9.52
N ILE A 144 4.02 18.22 -8.64
CA ILE A 144 2.58 18.27 -8.94
C ILE A 144 2.19 19.71 -9.30
N ALA A 145 2.52 20.68 -8.45
CA ALA A 145 2.21 22.09 -8.69
C ALA A 145 2.79 22.60 -10.02
N LEU A 146 4.04 22.22 -10.34
CA LEU A 146 4.69 22.59 -11.60
C LEU A 146 3.98 21.99 -12.82
N ALA A 147 3.62 20.71 -12.76
CA ALA A 147 2.90 20.02 -13.84
C ALA A 147 1.54 20.67 -14.12
N LEU A 148 0.83 21.09 -13.06
CA LEU A 148 -0.45 21.79 -13.18
C LEU A 148 -0.26 23.18 -13.79
N LYS A 149 0.71 23.95 -13.30
CA LYS A 149 1.03 25.29 -13.84
C LYS A 149 1.36 25.26 -15.32
N LYS A 150 2.06 24.21 -15.78
CA LYS A 150 2.45 24.03 -17.18
C LYS A 150 1.39 23.37 -18.06
N LYS A 151 0.25 22.93 -17.49
CA LYS A 151 -0.78 22.12 -18.19
C LYS A 151 -0.23 20.80 -18.77
N GLU A 152 0.76 20.20 -18.09
CA GLU A 152 1.48 18.99 -18.52
C GLU A 152 1.07 17.76 -17.68
N TRP A 153 -0.15 17.75 -17.12
CA TRP A 153 -0.57 16.75 -16.14
C TRP A 153 -0.41 15.30 -16.60
N LEU A 154 -0.92 14.96 -17.79
CA LEU A 154 -0.83 13.60 -18.34
C LEU A 154 0.62 13.17 -18.59
N ALA A 155 1.46 14.08 -19.07
CA ALA A 155 2.88 13.81 -19.30
C ALA A 155 3.61 13.56 -17.97
N TYR A 156 3.28 14.31 -16.93
CA TYR A 156 3.79 14.11 -15.58
C TYR A 156 3.38 12.75 -15.01
N LEU A 157 2.10 12.35 -15.12
CA LEU A 157 1.64 11.03 -14.65
C LEU A 157 2.37 9.87 -15.34
N LYS A 158 2.55 9.95 -16.66
CA LYS A 158 3.31 8.96 -17.43
C LYS A 158 4.76 8.89 -16.97
N SER A 159 5.44 10.04 -16.90
CA SER A 159 6.83 10.12 -16.46
C SER A 159 7.02 9.61 -15.02
N ARG A 160 6.08 9.93 -14.13
CA ARG A 160 6.08 9.44 -12.75
C ARG A 160 5.96 7.92 -12.69
N SER A 161 5.02 7.34 -13.43
CA SER A 161 4.84 5.88 -13.51
C SER A 161 6.10 5.17 -14.01
N GLU A 162 6.74 5.72 -15.04
CA GLU A 162 8.01 5.20 -15.57
C GLU A 162 9.14 5.29 -14.53
N ARG A 163 9.30 6.43 -13.85
CA ARG A 163 10.30 6.60 -12.78
C ARG A 163 10.08 5.61 -11.64
N LEU A 164 8.82 5.43 -11.21
CA LEU A 164 8.45 4.46 -10.18
C LEU A 164 8.82 3.04 -10.57
N SER A 165 8.49 2.64 -11.81
CA SER A 165 8.79 1.31 -12.32
C SER A 165 10.30 1.04 -12.44
N GLN A 166 11.07 2.04 -12.90
CA GLN A 166 12.53 1.96 -12.96
C GLN A 166 13.17 1.89 -11.58
N ASP A 167 12.73 2.72 -10.64
CA ASP A 167 13.24 2.72 -9.27
C ASP A 167 12.93 1.41 -8.55
N ALA A 168 11.69 0.91 -8.66
CA ALA A 168 11.32 -0.40 -8.13
C ALA A 168 12.17 -1.52 -8.75
N THR A 169 12.36 -1.51 -10.08
CA THR A 169 13.23 -2.49 -10.76
C THR A 169 14.66 -2.47 -10.20
N LYS A 170 15.22 -1.28 -9.97
CA LYS A 170 16.55 -1.11 -9.37
C LYS A 170 16.59 -1.62 -7.93
N ARG A 171 15.60 -1.34 -7.09
CA ARG A 171 15.58 -1.77 -5.68
C ARG A 171 15.42 -3.29 -5.55
N PHE A 172 14.62 -3.89 -6.40
CA PHE A 172 14.30 -5.32 -6.38
C PHE A 172 15.20 -6.17 -7.28
N TRP A 173 16.39 -5.68 -7.65
CA TRP A 173 17.33 -6.38 -8.55
C TRP A 173 17.71 -7.80 -8.11
N ARG A 174 17.67 -8.09 -6.80
CA ARG A 174 17.96 -9.42 -6.22
C ARG A 174 16.83 -10.44 -6.42
N TRP A 175 15.64 -9.99 -6.85
CA TRP A 175 14.50 -10.84 -7.18
C TRP A 175 14.14 -10.65 -8.66
N PRO A 176 14.83 -11.36 -9.55
CA PRO A 176 14.44 -11.37 -10.97
C PRO A 176 13.03 -11.94 -11.11
N GLU A 177 12.38 -11.57 -12.20
CA GLU A 177 11.04 -12.03 -12.48
C GLU A 177 11.03 -13.50 -12.90
N GLU A 178 10.19 -14.29 -12.22
CA GLU A 178 10.01 -15.71 -12.51
C GLU A 178 8.72 -15.84 -13.35
N LEU A 179 8.85 -16.10 -14.67
CA LEU A 179 7.73 -16.04 -15.64
C LEU A 179 6.55 -16.96 -15.29
N SER A 180 6.85 -18.14 -14.77
CA SER A 180 5.90 -19.15 -14.27
C SER A 180 5.29 -18.80 -12.90
N GLY A 181 5.80 -17.76 -12.24
CA GLY A 181 5.40 -17.36 -10.92
C GLY A 181 4.12 -16.52 -10.88
N GLU A 182 3.59 -16.41 -9.67
CA GLU A 182 2.49 -15.51 -9.36
C GLU A 182 3.02 -14.15 -8.90
N ILE A 183 2.23 -13.09 -9.09
CA ILE A 183 2.59 -11.78 -8.54
C ILE A 183 2.59 -11.86 -7.01
N LYS A 184 3.75 -11.63 -6.40
CA LYS A 184 3.91 -11.62 -4.94
C LYS A 184 3.99 -10.20 -4.39
N VAL A 185 4.54 -9.29 -5.16
CA VAL A 185 4.72 -7.89 -4.77
C VAL A 185 4.37 -6.98 -5.94
N GLY A 186 3.77 -5.83 -5.62
CA GLY A 186 3.42 -4.80 -6.58
C GLY A 186 3.61 -3.40 -6.01
N LEU A 187 3.62 -2.43 -6.91
CA LEU A 187 3.62 -1.01 -6.59
C LEU A 187 2.44 -0.37 -7.32
N ILE A 188 1.69 0.46 -6.60
CA ILE A 188 0.52 1.16 -7.09
C ILE A 188 0.75 2.65 -6.89
N ASP A 189 0.39 3.46 -7.88
CA ASP A 189 0.41 4.91 -7.77
C ASP A 189 -1.03 5.42 -7.60
N PRO A 190 -1.47 5.82 -6.38
CA PRO A 190 -2.83 6.28 -6.13
C PRO A 190 -3.23 7.45 -7.03
N LEU A 191 -2.25 8.25 -7.45
CA LEU A 191 -2.46 9.44 -8.25
C LEU A 191 -3.07 9.16 -9.64
N LEU A 192 -2.89 7.95 -10.16
CA LEU A 192 -3.47 7.50 -11.43
C LEU A 192 -5.00 7.33 -11.37
N PHE A 193 -5.58 7.32 -10.17
CA PHE A 193 -7.00 7.04 -9.93
C PHE A 193 -7.79 8.28 -9.48
N PHE A 194 -7.19 9.46 -9.53
CA PHE A 194 -7.90 10.71 -9.26
C PHE A 194 -8.65 11.19 -10.51
N THR A 195 -9.89 11.67 -10.33
CA THR A 195 -10.71 12.31 -11.39
C THR A 195 -10.06 13.53 -12.02
N SER A 196 -9.26 14.22 -11.22
CA SER A 196 -8.67 15.52 -11.50
C SER A 196 -7.31 15.61 -10.82
N SER A 197 -6.64 16.73 -10.99
CA SER A 197 -5.47 17.04 -10.17
C SER A 197 -5.83 17.05 -8.69
N PRO A 198 -5.02 16.44 -7.79
CA PRO A 198 -5.23 16.52 -6.36
C PRO A 198 -5.02 17.95 -5.86
N SER A 199 -5.81 18.37 -4.88
CA SER A 199 -5.55 19.58 -4.10
C SER A 199 -4.35 19.38 -3.15
N SER A 200 -3.80 20.47 -2.60
CA SER A 200 -2.69 20.37 -1.63
C SER A 200 -3.02 19.50 -0.41
N GLU A 201 -4.26 19.52 0.05
CA GLU A 201 -4.74 18.67 1.16
C GLU A 201 -4.79 17.18 0.77
N GLU A 202 -4.90 16.87 -0.52
CA GLU A 202 -4.99 15.51 -1.04
C GLU A 202 -3.61 14.91 -1.37
N ILE A 203 -2.57 15.73 -1.54
CA ILE A 203 -1.21 15.27 -1.89
C ILE A 203 -0.68 14.17 -0.96
N PRO A 204 -0.84 14.24 0.38
CA PRO A 204 -0.38 13.17 1.28
C PRO A 204 -0.98 11.79 0.98
N PHE A 205 -2.11 11.73 0.29
CA PHE A 205 -2.82 10.51 -0.09
C PHE A 205 -2.43 9.99 -1.49
N THR A 206 -1.48 10.65 -2.15
CA THR A 206 -1.09 10.34 -3.53
C THR A 206 0.26 9.63 -3.62
N PHE A 207 0.97 9.43 -2.50
CA PHE A 207 2.25 8.72 -2.49
C PHE A 207 2.07 7.24 -2.90
N PRO A 208 3.01 6.68 -3.67
CA PRO A 208 2.93 5.32 -4.18
C PRO A 208 2.91 4.31 -3.02
N CYS A 209 2.10 3.28 -3.15
CA CYS A 209 1.96 2.25 -2.11
C CYS A 209 2.52 0.93 -2.61
N GLY A 210 3.46 0.37 -1.84
CA GLY A 210 3.87 -1.01 -2.03
C GLY A 210 2.80 -1.97 -1.56
N LEU A 211 2.63 -3.08 -2.27
CA LEU A 211 1.69 -4.14 -1.92
C LEU A 211 2.41 -5.48 -1.90
N LEU A 212 2.14 -6.28 -0.87
CA LEU A 212 2.69 -7.62 -0.69
C LEU A 212 1.55 -8.61 -0.43
N PHE A 213 1.45 -9.66 -1.23
CA PHE A 213 0.48 -10.72 -0.99
C PHE A 213 0.93 -11.62 0.14
N LEU A 214 0.01 -11.88 1.06
CA LEU A 214 0.21 -12.83 2.14
C LEU A 214 0.09 -14.24 1.59
N GLU A 215 1.14 -15.02 1.85
CA GLU A 215 1.21 -16.41 1.44
C GLU A 215 1.44 -17.25 2.68
N SER A 216 0.43 -18.05 2.99
CA SER A 216 0.59 -19.09 4.00
C SER A 216 1.42 -20.21 3.37
N PRO A 217 2.51 -20.64 4.04
CA PRO A 217 3.36 -21.73 3.58
C PRO A 217 2.58 -23.05 3.48
#